data_AF-T0ZRZ1-F1
#
_entry.id   AF-T0ZRZ1-F1
#
_cell.length_a   1.000
_cell.length_b   1.000
_cell.length_c   1.000
_cell.angle_alpha   90.00
_cell.angle_beta   90.00
_cell.angle_gamma   90.00
#
_symmetry.space_group_name_H-M   'P 1'
#
loop_
_entity.id
_entity.type
_entity.pdbx_description
1 polymer ?
#
loop_
_entity_poly.entity_id
_entity_poly.type
_entity_poly.pdbx_seq_one_letter_code
_entity_poly.pdbx_strand_id
1 'polypeptide(L)'
;MHPPVRERSFWLVQLMVVLWAIIHISIDMHGGLDNRYFPYGIPIDLLLIPVGYAALYYGLSGSAATTLWAILLWTPDLLLDHDKGHYHQDLVQLAVVAVVALFVGLEIERAHLERARAEAAEAERRA
;
A
#
# COMPACT_ATOMS: atom_id res chain seq x y z
N MET A 1 18.01 4.42 -3.85
CA MET A 1 16.62 3.95 -4.00
C MET A 1 15.82 5.08 -4.62
N HIS A 2 15.32 4.91 -5.84
CA HIS A 2 14.44 5.88 -6.48
C HIS A 2 13.04 5.26 -6.58
N PRO A 3 11.98 5.93 -6.10
CA PRO A 3 10.63 5.42 -6.26
C PRO A 3 10.28 5.28 -7.75
N PRO A 4 9.56 4.22 -8.17
CA PRO A 4 9.32 3.85 -9.57
C PRO A 4 8.29 4.77 -10.28
N VAL A 5 8.28 6.06 -9.98
CA VAL A 5 7.30 7.05 -10.47
C VAL A 5 7.37 7.30 -11.99
N ARG A 6 8.43 6.84 -12.67
CA ARG A 6 8.57 6.97 -14.12
C ARG A 6 7.89 5.83 -14.89
N GLU A 7 7.47 4.77 -14.20
CA GLU A 7 6.90 3.58 -14.82
C GLU A 7 5.38 3.62 -14.88
N ARG A 8 4.80 3.32 -16.05
CA ARG A 8 3.34 3.30 -16.24
C ARG A 8 2.66 2.24 -15.38
N SER A 9 3.28 1.07 -15.23
CA SER A 9 2.79 -0.03 -14.40
C SER A 9 2.69 0.36 -12.93
N PHE A 10 3.61 1.18 -12.42
CA PHE A 10 3.51 1.71 -11.06
C PHE A 10 2.28 2.58 -10.86
N TRP A 11 1.94 3.43 -11.85
CA TRP A 11 0.74 4.26 -11.79
C TRP A 11 -0.57 3.46 -11.87
N LEU A 12 -0.58 2.28 -12.50
CA LEU A 12 -1.74 1.38 -12.44
C LEU A 12 -1.98 0.89 -11.00
N VAL A 13 -0.91 0.61 -10.26
CA VAL A 13 -1.00 0.26 -8.82
C VAL A 13 -1.53 1.44 -8.02
N GLN A 14 -1.02 2.65 -8.27
CA GLN A 14 -1.51 3.86 -7.58
C GLN A 14 -2.98 4.15 -7.88
N LEU A 15 -3.44 3.88 -9.11
CA LEU A 15 -4.85 3.99 -9.48
C LEU A 15 -5.72 3.04 -8.65
N MET A 16 -5.27 1.82 -8.38
CA MET A 16 -6.00 0.90 -7.50
C MET A 16 -6.15 1.48 -6.08
N VAL A 17 -5.10 2.09 -5.54
CA VAL A 17 -5.14 2.76 -4.23
C VAL A 17 -6.11 3.94 -4.24
N VAL A 18 -6.09 4.76 -5.29
CA VAL A 18 -7.03 5.89 -5.45
C VAL A 18 -8.48 5.42 -5.52
N LEU A 19 -8.78 4.41 -6.34
CA LEU A 19 -10.12 3.85 -6.44
C LEU A 19 -10.59 3.32 -5.08
N TRP A 20 -9.69 2.66 -4.35
CA TRP A 20 -9.98 2.14 -3.03
C TRP A 20 -10.28 3.24 -2.01
N ALA A 21 -9.46 4.29 -1.98
CA ALA A 21 -9.67 5.45 -1.11
C ALA A 21 -11.02 6.13 -1.40
N ILE A 22 -11.35 6.35 -2.68
CA ILE A 22 -12.63 6.97 -3.08
C ILE A 22 -13.82 6.12 -2.60
N ILE A 23 -13.76 4.80 -2.80
CA ILE A 23 -14.85 3.88 -2.40
C ILE A 23 -15.04 3.92 -0.89
N HIS A 24 -13.96 3.81 -0.11
CA HIS A 24 -14.00 3.81 1.35
C HIS A 24 -14.59 5.13 1.88
N ILE A 25 -14.02 6.27 1.49
CA ILE A 25 -14.50 7.61 1.91
C ILE A 25 -15.95 7.83 1.51
N SER A 26 -16.34 7.40 0.30
CA SER A 26 -17.73 7.56 -0.16
C SER A 26 -18.72 6.77 0.69
N ILE A 27 -18.35 5.58 1.18
CA ILE A 27 -19.23 4.76 2.01
C ILE A 27 -19.38 5.35 3.40
N ASP A 28 -18.28 5.82 3.99
CA ASP A 28 -18.29 6.48 5.30
C ASP A 28 -19.13 7.77 5.28
N MET A 29 -18.97 8.59 4.23
CA MET A 29 -19.74 9.83 4.07
C MET A 29 -21.26 9.62 3.93
N HIS A 30 -21.70 8.50 3.36
CA HIS A 30 -23.13 8.22 3.14
C HIS A 30 -23.77 7.37 4.25
N GLY A 31 -23.09 7.21 5.40
CA GLY A 31 -23.64 6.54 6.58
C GLY A 31 -23.60 5.01 6.53
N GLY A 32 -22.71 4.44 5.70
CA GLY A 32 -22.48 3.01 5.59
C GLY A 32 -23.58 2.26 4.83
N LEU A 33 -23.18 1.32 3.98
CA LEU A 33 -24.07 0.25 3.54
C LEU A 33 -24.60 -0.42 4.80
N ASP A 34 -25.92 -0.32 5.04
CA ASP A 34 -26.71 -0.98 6.08
C ASP A 34 -25.85 -1.83 7.03
N ASN A 35 -25.52 -1.26 8.20
CA ASN A 35 -24.52 -1.62 9.25
C ASN A 35 -24.39 -3.12 9.63
N ARG A 36 -25.16 -4.02 9.02
CA ARG A 36 -25.10 -5.47 9.19
C ARG A 36 -23.92 -6.14 8.49
N TYR A 37 -23.49 -5.66 7.33
CA TYR A 37 -22.46 -6.38 6.54
C TYR A 37 -21.03 -5.88 6.82
N PHE A 38 -20.89 -4.59 7.14
CA PHE A 38 -19.59 -3.95 7.39
C PHE A 38 -19.72 -2.96 8.56
N PRO A 39 -19.84 -3.47 9.80
CA PRO A 39 -20.14 -2.65 10.98
C PRO A 39 -19.07 -1.62 11.35
N TYR A 40 -17.93 -1.66 10.65
CA TYR A 40 -16.80 -0.77 10.87
C TYR A 40 -16.22 -0.24 9.55
N GLY A 41 -17.04 -0.12 8.51
CA GLY A 41 -16.61 0.33 7.19
C GLY A 41 -15.95 -0.77 6.33
N ILE A 42 -15.49 -0.38 5.14
CA ILE A 42 -14.79 -1.27 4.23
C ILE A 42 -13.34 -1.51 4.72
N PRO A 43 -12.84 -2.77 4.77
CA PRO A 43 -11.50 -3.05 5.31
C PRO A 43 -10.38 -2.34 4.54
N ILE A 44 -9.56 -1.57 5.26
CA ILE A 44 -8.31 -0.97 4.72
C ILE A 44 -7.30 -2.07 4.36
N ASP A 45 -7.45 -3.27 4.90
CA ASP A 45 -6.62 -4.45 4.65
C ASP A 45 -6.48 -4.81 3.15
N LEU A 46 -7.43 -4.42 2.32
CA LEU A 46 -7.33 -4.61 0.86
C LEU A 46 -6.19 -3.79 0.23
N LEU A 47 -5.67 -2.76 0.91
CA LEU A 47 -4.43 -2.07 0.54
C LEU A 47 -3.20 -2.98 0.55
N LEU A 48 -3.23 -4.12 1.25
CA LEU A 48 -2.14 -5.09 1.20
C LEU A 48 -1.91 -5.65 -0.21
N ILE A 49 -2.93 -5.67 -1.08
CA ILE A 49 -2.79 -6.14 -2.47
C ILE A 49 -1.91 -5.19 -3.29
N PRO A 50 -2.27 -3.89 -3.48
CA PRO A 50 -1.42 -2.97 -4.24
C PRO A 50 -0.05 -2.75 -3.59
N VAL A 51 0.01 -2.69 -2.26
CA VAL A 51 1.28 -2.55 -1.52
C VAL A 51 2.17 -3.77 -1.70
N GLY A 52 1.62 -4.98 -1.57
CA GLY A 52 2.33 -6.24 -1.77
C GLY A 52 2.78 -6.40 -3.22
N TYR A 53 1.93 -6.06 -4.19
CA TYR A 53 2.32 -6.04 -5.60
C TYR A 53 3.48 -5.07 -5.84
N ALA A 54 3.41 -3.85 -5.29
CA ALA A 54 4.51 -2.89 -5.38
C ALA A 54 5.78 -3.40 -4.68
N ALA A 55 5.66 -4.12 -3.56
CA ALA A 55 6.80 -4.76 -2.92
C ALA A 55 7.45 -5.81 -3.83
N LEU A 56 6.65 -6.69 -4.43
CA LEU A 56 7.12 -7.78 -5.27
C LEU A 56 7.85 -7.27 -6.53
N TYR A 57 7.31 -6.23 -7.18
CA TYR A 57 7.87 -5.72 -8.43
C TYR A 57 8.96 -4.66 -8.23
N TYR A 58 8.85 -3.84 -7.18
CA TYR A 58 9.66 -2.64 -6.98
C TYR A 58 10.40 -2.61 -5.64
N GLY A 59 10.36 -3.72 -4.90
CA GLY A 59 11.03 -3.86 -3.61
C GLY A 59 10.53 -2.88 -2.56
N LEU A 60 11.45 -2.43 -1.72
CA LEU A 60 11.14 -1.48 -0.65
C LEU A 60 10.68 -0.13 -1.20
N SER A 61 11.25 0.30 -2.32
CA SER A 61 10.97 1.62 -2.88
C SER A 61 9.52 1.76 -3.35
N GLY A 62 8.98 0.73 -4.00
CA GLY A 62 7.58 0.78 -4.46
C GLY A 62 6.57 0.55 -3.35
N SER A 63 6.83 -0.38 -2.43
CA SER A 63 5.96 -0.63 -1.28
C SER A 63 5.87 0.61 -0.38
N ALA A 64 7.00 1.21 -0.01
CA ALA A 64 7.03 2.43 0.81
C ALA A 64 6.33 3.60 0.11
N ALA A 65 6.58 3.82 -1.18
CA ALA A 65 5.91 4.88 -1.94
C ALA A 65 4.39 4.67 -1.99
N THR A 66 3.93 3.43 -2.22
CA THR A 66 2.51 3.09 -2.27
C THR A 66 1.84 3.26 -0.90
N THR A 67 2.52 2.88 0.18
CA THR A 67 2.02 3.09 1.55
C THR A 67 1.91 4.57 1.89
N LEU A 68 2.93 5.38 1.59
CA LEU A 68 2.89 6.82 1.83
C LEU A 68 1.77 7.49 1.02
N TRP A 69 1.58 7.03 -0.22
CA TRP A 69 0.47 7.47 -1.06
C TRP A 69 -0.89 7.13 -0.46
N ALA A 70 -1.06 5.91 0.05
CA ALA A 70 -2.29 5.51 0.74
C ALA A 70 -2.56 6.35 2.00
N ILE A 71 -1.55 6.58 2.85
CA ILE A 71 -1.68 7.43 4.04
C ILE A 71 -2.12 8.86 3.65
N LEU A 72 -1.53 9.41 2.59
CA LEU A 72 -1.90 10.72 2.09
C LEU A 72 -3.37 10.76 1.63
N LEU A 73 -3.82 9.74 0.89
CA LEU A 73 -5.20 9.64 0.41
C LEU A 73 -6.22 9.41 1.52
N TRP A 74 -5.83 8.78 2.63
CA TRP A 74 -6.68 8.61 3.81
C TRP A 74 -6.72 9.84 4.73
N THR A 75 -5.87 10.85 4.50
CA THR A 75 -5.84 12.05 5.35
C THR A 75 -7.20 12.77 5.46
N PRO A 76 -8.00 12.92 4.38
CA PRO A 76 -9.33 13.54 4.49
C PRO A 76 -10.27 12.77 5.42
N ASP A 77 -10.19 11.44 5.40
CA ASP A 77 -10.99 10.55 6.24
C ASP A 77 -10.60 10.67 7.72
N LEU A 78 -9.30 10.70 8.00
CA LEU A 78 -8.75 10.92 9.34
C LEU A 78 -9.09 12.31 9.93
N LEU A 79 -9.53 13.26 9.10
CA LEU A 79 -9.94 14.61 9.48
C LEU A 79 -11.46 14.76 9.61
N LEU A 80 -12.25 13.74 9.28
CA LEU A 80 -13.70 13.75 9.52
C LEU A 80 -13.98 13.78 11.03
N ASP A 81 -15.04 14.49 11.43
CA ASP A 81 -15.45 14.59 12.83
C ASP A 81 -15.69 13.19 13.44
N HIS A 82 -15.33 13.02 14.73
CA HIS A 82 -15.38 11.74 15.46
C HIS A 82 -16.76 11.03 15.42
N ASP A 83 -17.83 11.76 15.14
CA ASP A 83 -19.20 11.21 15.04
C ASP A 83 -19.54 10.66 13.64
N LYS A 84 -18.65 10.80 12.65
CA LYS A 84 -18.89 10.43 11.24
C LYS A 84 -17.84 9.48 10.64
N GLY A 85 -16.74 9.20 11.33
CA GLY A 85 -15.66 8.35 10.83
C GLY A 85 -15.16 7.35 11.87
N HIS A 86 -14.49 6.28 11.41
CA HIS A 86 -13.91 5.23 12.25
C HIS A 86 -12.42 5.47 12.58
N TYR A 87 -12.06 6.74 12.81
CA TYR A 87 -10.69 7.25 13.00
C TYR A 87 -9.70 6.29 13.70
N HIS A 88 -10.07 5.78 14.88
CA HIS A 88 -9.18 4.92 15.65
C HIS A 88 -8.88 3.58 14.97
N GLN A 89 -9.88 2.99 14.30
CA GLN A 89 -9.70 1.73 13.60
C GLN A 89 -8.88 1.93 12.33
N ASP A 90 -9.16 2.98 11.57
CA ASP A 90 -8.49 3.24 10.30
C ASP A 90 -7.01 3.55 10.50
N LEU A 91 -6.69 4.27 11.58
CA LEU A 91 -5.31 4.55 11.97
C LEU A 91 -4.55 3.27 12.35
N VAL A 92 -5.18 2.35 13.09
CA VAL A 92 -4.57 1.06 13.45
C VAL A 92 -4.37 0.20 12.21
N GLN A 93 -5.36 0.11 11.31
CA GLN A 93 -5.24 -0.67 10.08
C GLN A 93 -4.17 -0.10 9.14
N LEU A 94 -4.11 1.23 8.96
CA LEU A 94 -3.03 1.88 8.21
C LEU A 94 -1.65 1.62 8.81
N ALA A 95 -1.53 1.64 10.14
CA ALA A 95 -0.28 1.30 10.81
C ALA A 95 0.13 -0.15 10.56
N VAL A 96 -0.81 -1.10 10.63
CA VAL A 96 -0.56 -2.51 10.30
C VAL A 96 -0.12 -2.65 8.84
N VAL A 97 -0.85 -2.04 7.89
CA VAL A 97 -0.47 -2.04 6.47
C VAL A 97 0.93 -1.47 6.27
N ALA A 98 1.28 -0.36 6.93
CA ALA A 98 2.60 0.24 6.84
C ALA A 98 3.70 -0.67 7.39
N VAL A 99 3.48 -1.32 8.53
CA VAL A 99 4.44 -2.29 9.09
C VAL A 99 4.62 -3.46 8.12
N VAL A 100 3.54 -4.06 7.63
CA VAL A 100 3.61 -5.17 6.67
C VAL A 100 4.31 -4.74 5.39
N ALA A 101 4.01 -3.55 4.86
CA ALA A 101 4.65 -2.98 3.67
C ALA A 101 6.16 -2.89 3.84
N LEU A 102 6.63 -2.38 4.98
CA LEU A 102 8.04 -2.23 5.28
C LEU A 102 8.73 -3.60 5.39
N PHE A 103 8.14 -4.54 6.14
CA PHE A 103 8.72 -5.88 6.31
C PHE A 103 8.82 -6.62 4.97
N VAL A 104 7.72 -6.67 4.21
CA VAL A 104 7.69 -7.35 2.90
C VAL A 104 8.61 -6.64 1.91
N GLY A 105 8.56 -5.30 1.85
CA GLY A 105 9.41 -4.50 0.98
C GLY A 105 10.89 -4.71 1.26
N LEU A 106 11.30 -4.74 2.52
CA LEU A 106 12.68 -5.02 2.94
C LEU A 106 13.11 -6.42 2.52
N GLU A 107 12.26 -7.42 2.74
CA GLU A 107 12.58 -8.81 2.42
C GLU A 107 12.73 -9.03 0.92
N ILE A 108 11.82 -8.48 0.11
CA ILE A 108 11.92 -8.57 -1.35
C ILE A 108 13.13 -7.81 -1.89
N GLU A 109 13.42 -6.62 -1.36
CA GLU A 109 14.60 -5.85 -1.75
C GLU A 109 15.89 -6.64 -1.51
N ARG A 110 16.00 -7.31 -0.34
CA ARG A 110 17.15 -8.18 -0.03
C ARG A 110 17.26 -9.31 -1.03
N ALA A 111 16.16 -10.00 -1.33
CA ALA A 111 16.14 -11.08 -2.30
C ALA A 111 16.57 -10.62 -3.71
N HIS A 112 16.13 -9.43 -4.14
CA HIS A 112 16.55 -8.85 -5.43
C HIS A 112 18.05 -8.54 -5.46
N LEU A 113 18.60 -7.96 -4.38
CA LEU A 113 20.02 -7.64 -4.29
C LEU A 113 20.89 -8.91 -4.25
N GLU A 114 20.46 -9.95 -3.55
CA GLU A 114 21.16 -11.23 -3.50
C GLU A 114 21.19 -11.90 -4.88
N ARG A 115 20.07 -11.90 -5.60
CA ARG A 115 20.01 -12.43 -6.99
C ARG A 115 20.91 -11.66 -7.94
N ALA A 116 20.85 -10.32 -7.91
CA ALA A 116 21.68 -9.48 -8.78
C ALA A 116 23.18 -9.71 -8.54
N ARG A 117 23.60 -9.93 -7.29
CA ARG A 117 24.99 -10.27 -6.95
C ARG A 117 25.39 -11.66 -7.48
N ALA A 118 24.51 -12.65 -7.35
CA ALA A 118 24.76 -13.98 -7.88
C ALA A 118 24.90 -13.98 -9.41
N GLU A 119 24.00 -13.28 -10.11
CA GLU A 119 24.04 -13.12 -11.57
C GLU A 119 25.32 -12.43 -12.05
N ALA A 120 25.76 -11.37 -11.34
CA ALA A 120 27.02 -10.69 -11.66
C ALA A 120 28.24 -11.61 -11.50
N ALA A 121 28.31 -12.39 -10.42
CA ALA A 121 29.40 -13.33 -10.19
C ALA A 121 29.41 -14.48 -11.22
N GLU A 122 28.24 -14.95 -11.66
CA GLU A 122 28.15 -15.92 -12.75
C GLU A 122 28.60 -15.34 -14.09
N ALA A 123 28.24 -14.09 -14.40
CA ALA A 123 28.66 -13.42 -15.61
C ALA A 123 30.19 -13.25 -15.65
N GLU A 124 30.81 -12.86 -14.52
CA GLU A 124 32.27 -12.76 -14.40
C GLU A 124 32.97 -14.11 -14.59
N ARG A 125 32.37 -15.23 -14.14
CA ARG A 125 32.94 -16.58 -14.35
C ARG A 125 32.82 -17.08 -15.78
N ARG A 126 31.88 -16.54 -16.57
CA ARG A 126 31.63 -16.96 -17.97
C ARG A 126 32.41 -16.11 -18.99
N ALA A 127 32.99 -14.98 -18.57
CA ALA A 127 33.83 -14.10 -19.38
C ALA A 127 35.28 -14.58 -19.43
#